data_AF-A0AAE9XHE9-F1
#
_entry.id   AF-A0AAE9XHE9-F1
#
_cell.length_a   1.000
_cell.length_b   1.000
_cell.length_c   1.000
_cell.angle_alpha   90.00
_cell.angle_beta   90.00
_cell.angle_gamma   90.00
#
_symmetry.space_group_name_H-M   'P 1'
#
loop_
_entity.id
_entity.type
_entity.pdbx_description
1 polymer ?
#
loop_
_entity_poly.entity_id
_entity_poly.type
_entity_poly.pdbx_seq_one_letter_code
_entity_poly.pdbx_strand_id
1 'polypeptide(L)'
;MKIKRSPRLVDMTQYLLSHPHKLVSLTFFVSRYESAKSSISEDLTILKEQFELSGFGRIETVAGAAGGVIYIPTMSKEDAIVEVENLIYQLEAADDRILPGGYFYLTDLLSDPDQLRKIGKIIASYYAESKATAIMTIATKGVPIAQMVALYLNIPFVIVRRDSKVTEGSTVSINYATKGTTRVEKMELTKSSLPQGSHVLVIDDFLNGGGTITGMNSMLKEFNSTCAGIAVLCESDTPDREIDFEYESLIKVQKDPSFAKGFELTLGTMFKD
;
A
#
# COMPACT_ATOMS: atom_id res chain seq x y z
N MET A 1 -28.71 -26.47 10.09
CA MET A 1 -29.20 -26.07 11.43
C MET A 1 -29.02 -24.56 11.54
N LYS A 2 -30.11 -23.80 11.67
CA LYS A 2 -30.08 -22.33 11.72
C LYS A 2 -29.07 -21.85 12.76
N ILE A 3 -28.01 -21.18 12.31
CA ILE A 3 -26.99 -20.62 13.20
C ILE A 3 -27.60 -19.49 14.04
N LYS A 4 -27.21 -19.41 15.31
CA LYS A 4 -27.59 -18.28 16.18
C LYS A 4 -26.91 -17.00 15.70
N ARG A 5 -27.45 -15.83 16.10
CA ARG A 5 -26.92 -14.52 15.70
C ARG A 5 -25.45 -14.33 16.09
N SER A 6 -25.06 -14.62 17.33
CA SER A 6 -23.69 -14.33 17.79
C SER A 6 -22.62 -15.11 17.03
N PRO A 7 -22.72 -16.44 16.84
CA PRO A 7 -21.76 -17.16 15.99
C PRO A 7 -21.78 -16.69 14.52
N ARG A 8 -22.94 -16.30 14.01
CA ARG A 8 -23.08 -15.75 12.65
C ARG A 8 -22.32 -14.44 12.49
N LEU A 9 -22.46 -13.51 13.44
CA LEU A 9 -21.72 -12.25 13.44
C LEU A 9 -20.21 -12.47 13.47
N VAL A 10 -19.73 -13.41 14.30
CA VAL A 10 -18.30 -13.76 14.35
C VAL A 10 -17.80 -14.28 13.00
N ASP A 11 -18.51 -15.21 12.38
CA ASP A 11 -18.12 -15.75 11.06
C ASP A 11 -18.24 -14.70 9.95
N MET A 12 -19.28 -13.86 9.95
CA MET A 12 -19.45 -12.77 8.99
C MET A 12 -18.31 -11.75 9.08
N THR A 13 -17.94 -11.34 10.29
CA THR A 13 -16.78 -10.47 10.52
C THR A 13 -15.52 -11.09 9.93
N GLN A 14 -15.22 -12.35 10.27
CA GLN A 14 -14.03 -13.02 9.76
C GLN A 14 -14.06 -13.17 8.24
N TYR A 15 -15.22 -13.46 7.65
CA TYR A 15 -15.38 -13.59 6.21
C TYR A 15 -15.13 -12.26 5.49
N LEU A 16 -15.69 -11.16 5.98
CA LEU A 16 -15.48 -9.84 5.40
C LEU A 16 -14.01 -9.42 5.51
N LEU A 17 -13.39 -9.54 6.69
CA LEU A 17 -11.98 -9.18 6.91
C LEU A 17 -11.01 -9.98 6.01
N SER A 18 -11.35 -11.21 5.65
CA SER A 18 -10.55 -12.06 4.77
C SER A 18 -10.84 -11.86 3.27
N HIS A 19 -11.84 -11.06 2.91
CA HIS A 19 -12.23 -10.79 1.52
C HIS A 19 -12.45 -9.29 1.27
N PRO A 20 -11.44 -8.43 1.52
CA PRO A 20 -11.56 -7.00 1.24
C PRO A 20 -11.75 -6.73 -0.26
N HIS A 21 -12.41 -5.62 -0.60
CA HIS A 21 -12.74 -5.20 -1.97
C HIS A 21 -13.50 -6.22 -2.83
N LYS A 22 -14.07 -7.27 -2.23
CA LYS A 22 -14.86 -8.28 -2.93
C LYS A 22 -16.35 -8.06 -2.70
N LEU A 23 -17.13 -8.01 -3.78
CA LEU A 23 -18.59 -8.00 -3.69
C LEU A 23 -19.08 -9.38 -3.23
N VAL A 24 -19.74 -9.40 -2.08
CA VAL A 24 -20.37 -10.59 -1.50
C VAL A 24 -21.87 -10.41 -1.53
N SER A 25 -22.58 -11.27 -2.26
CA SER A 25 -24.03 -11.17 -2.39
C SER A 25 -24.73 -11.46 -1.06
N LEU A 26 -25.89 -10.82 -0.84
CA LEU A 26 -26.73 -11.14 0.32
C LEU A 26 -27.20 -12.61 0.29
N THR A 27 -27.40 -13.17 -0.91
CA THR A 27 -27.80 -14.57 -1.10
C THR A 27 -26.73 -15.54 -0.63
N PHE A 28 -25.45 -15.20 -0.78
CA PHE A 28 -24.35 -16.00 -0.24
C PHE A 28 -24.49 -16.18 1.27
N PHE A 29 -24.69 -15.09 2.03
CA PHE A 29 -24.85 -15.17 3.48
C PHE A 29 -26.17 -15.83 3.91
N VAL A 30 -27.26 -15.59 3.18
CA VAL A 30 -28.55 -16.27 3.40
C VAL A 30 -28.38 -17.79 3.31
N SER A 31 -27.72 -18.27 2.26
CA SER A 31 -27.45 -19.70 2.06
C SER A 31 -26.45 -20.25 3.08
N ARG A 32 -25.35 -19.53 3.33
CA ARG A 32 -24.29 -19.94 4.25
C ARG A 32 -24.80 -20.15 5.68
N TYR A 33 -25.76 -19.32 6.12
CA TYR A 33 -26.25 -19.32 7.49
C TYR A 33 -27.68 -19.85 7.65
N GLU A 34 -28.30 -20.34 6.58
CA GLU A 34 -29.71 -20.79 6.56
C GLU A 34 -30.65 -19.77 7.23
N SER A 35 -30.47 -18.48 6.91
CA SER A 35 -31.09 -17.35 7.62
C SER A 35 -31.81 -16.41 6.67
N ALA A 36 -32.92 -15.81 7.11
CA ALA A 36 -33.69 -14.89 6.29
C ALA A 36 -32.88 -13.65 5.89
N LYS A 37 -33.17 -13.09 4.71
CA LYS A 37 -32.49 -11.90 4.18
C LYS A 37 -32.57 -10.71 5.14
N SER A 38 -33.71 -10.49 5.81
CA SER A 38 -33.87 -9.44 6.82
C SER A 38 -32.89 -9.59 7.98
N SER A 39 -32.72 -10.81 8.50
CA SER A 39 -31.75 -11.09 9.58
C SER A 39 -30.30 -10.86 9.16
N ILE A 40 -29.95 -11.18 7.90
CA ILE A 40 -28.61 -10.89 7.36
C ILE A 40 -28.41 -9.37 7.21
N SER A 41 -29.42 -8.66 6.73
CA SER A 41 -29.36 -7.20 6.61
C SER A 41 -29.20 -6.50 7.97
N GLU A 42 -29.93 -6.94 9.00
CA GLU A 42 -29.75 -6.42 10.37
C GLU A 42 -28.34 -6.66 10.91
N ASP A 43 -27.75 -7.83 10.64
CA ASP A 43 -26.39 -8.15 11.05
C ASP A 43 -25.36 -7.28 10.31
N LEU A 44 -25.55 -7.05 9.01
CA LEU A 44 -24.69 -6.17 8.24
C LEU A 44 -24.75 -4.72 8.72
N THR A 45 -25.91 -4.23 9.17
CA THR A 45 -26.02 -2.91 9.81
C THR A 45 -25.17 -2.84 11.07
N ILE A 46 -25.27 -3.85 11.95
CA ILE A 46 -24.43 -3.92 13.16
C ILE A 46 -22.94 -3.93 12.79
N LEU A 47 -22.55 -4.76 11.83
CA LEU A 47 -21.15 -4.86 11.42
C LEU A 47 -20.66 -3.55 10.81
N LYS A 48 -21.47 -2.86 10.01
CA LYS A 48 -21.11 -1.57 9.43
C LYS A 48 -20.81 -0.54 10.52
N GLU A 49 -21.73 -0.38 11.47
CA GLU A 49 -21.56 0.55 12.60
C GLU A 49 -20.31 0.19 13.43
N GLN A 50 -20.13 -1.10 13.75
CA GLN A 50 -18.99 -1.53 14.56
C GLN A 50 -17.64 -1.40 13.82
N PHE A 51 -17.59 -1.66 12.51
CA PHE A 51 -16.38 -1.54 11.71
C PHE A 51 -15.92 -0.08 11.62
N GLU A 52 -16.85 0.84 11.43
CA GLU A 52 -16.57 2.29 11.42
C GLU A 52 -16.10 2.75 12.80
N LEU A 53 -16.82 2.39 13.87
CA LEU A 53 -16.46 2.75 15.26
C LEU A 53 -15.11 2.17 15.71
N SER A 54 -14.75 0.97 15.27
CA SER A 54 -13.50 0.30 15.66
C SER A 54 -12.33 0.64 14.73
N GLY A 55 -12.54 1.49 13.71
CA GLY A 55 -11.51 1.82 12.72
C GLY A 55 -11.08 0.63 11.86
N PHE A 56 -11.89 -0.42 11.72
CA PHE A 56 -11.56 -1.57 10.86
C PHE A 56 -11.71 -1.26 9.38
N GLY A 57 -12.60 -0.33 9.05
CA GLY A 57 -12.90 0.09 7.69
C GLY A 57 -14.39 0.36 7.54
N ARG A 58 -14.88 0.33 6.30
CA ARG A 58 -16.30 0.53 6.02
C ARG A 58 -16.89 -0.62 5.25
N ILE A 59 -18.21 -0.81 5.42
CA ILE A 59 -18.99 -1.77 4.65
C ILE A 59 -19.94 -0.98 3.76
N GLU A 60 -19.77 -1.13 2.45
CA GLU A 60 -20.61 -0.51 1.44
C GLU A 60 -21.65 -1.49 0.92
N THR A 61 -22.87 -1.00 0.70
CA THR A 61 -23.97 -1.79 0.15
C THR A 61 -24.18 -1.44 -1.32
N VAL A 62 -24.11 -2.45 -2.18
CA VAL A 62 -24.45 -2.32 -3.60
C VAL A 62 -25.90 -2.78 -3.78
N ALA A 63 -26.75 -1.88 -4.29
CA ALA A 63 -28.17 -2.18 -4.52
C ALA A 63 -28.39 -3.07 -5.76
N GLY A 64 -29.54 -3.75 -5.81
CA GLY A 64 -29.97 -4.56 -6.95
C GLY A 64 -29.99 -6.07 -6.70
N ALA A 65 -30.50 -6.84 -7.67
CA ALA A 65 -30.66 -8.30 -7.56
C ALA A 65 -29.33 -9.05 -7.50
N ALA A 66 -28.30 -8.54 -8.18
CA ALA A 66 -26.90 -8.99 -8.11
C ALA A 66 -26.08 -8.19 -7.08
N GLY A 67 -26.75 -7.36 -6.28
CA GLY A 67 -26.13 -6.53 -5.25
C GLY A 67 -25.66 -7.34 -4.04
N GLY A 68 -25.10 -6.64 -3.07
CA GLY A 68 -24.42 -7.25 -1.94
C GLY A 68 -23.72 -6.23 -1.08
N VAL A 69 -22.66 -6.67 -0.41
CA VAL A 69 -21.80 -5.81 0.38
C VAL A 69 -20.34 -5.95 -0.05
N ILE A 70 -19.60 -4.86 0.10
CA ILE A 70 -18.15 -4.80 -0.09
C ILE A 70 -17.56 -4.27 1.22
N TYR A 71 -16.61 -5.00 1.79
CA TYR A 71 -15.79 -4.48 2.88
C TYR A 71 -14.56 -3.78 2.29
N ILE A 72 -14.32 -2.54 2.72
CA ILE A 72 -13.19 -1.72 2.30
C ILE A 72 -12.38 -1.40 3.56
N PRO A 73 -11.17 -1.97 3.71
CA PRO A 73 -10.28 -1.61 4.80
C PRO A 73 -9.88 -0.15 4.68
N THR A 74 -10.25 0.65 5.68
CA THR A 74 -9.86 2.06 5.74
C THR A 74 -9.36 2.43 7.13
N MET A 75 -8.59 3.51 7.17
CA MET A 75 -8.13 4.22 8.36
C MET A 75 -8.49 5.70 8.17
N SER A 76 -8.93 6.36 9.24
CA SER A 76 -9.20 7.80 9.19
C SER A 76 -7.90 8.59 8.98
N LYS A 77 -7.99 9.83 8.50
CA LYS A 77 -6.79 10.69 8.35
C LYS A 77 -6.15 10.93 9.72
N GLU A 78 -6.98 11.11 10.74
CA GLU A 78 -6.58 11.35 12.13
C GLU A 78 -5.82 10.16 12.71
N ASP A 79 -6.35 8.94 12.58
CA ASP A 79 -5.67 7.73 13.06
C ASP A 79 -4.36 7.49 12.29
N ALA A 80 -4.37 7.74 10.98
CA ALA A 80 -3.17 7.60 10.15
C ALA A 80 -2.06 8.57 10.57
N ILE A 81 -2.41 9.83 10.89
CA ILE A 81 -1.46 10.81 11.42
C ILE A 81 -0.87 10.30 12.74
N VAL A 82 -1.71 9.85 13.69
CA VAL A 82 -1.24 9.34 14.99
C VAL A 82 -0.28 8.15 14.81
N GLU A 83 -0.58 7.22 13.90
CA GLU A 83 0.29 6.08 13.63
C GLU A 83 1.63 6.49 13.01
N VAL A 84 1.64 7.48 12.11
CA VAL A 84 2.88 8.00 11.52
C VAL A 84 3.69 8.82 12.51
N GLU A 85 3.06 9.62 13.37
CA GLU A 85 3.75 10.35 14.45
C GLU A 85 4.41 9.38 15.45
N ASN A 86 3.72 8.30 15.82
CA ASN A 86 4.30 7.24 16.65
C ASN A 86 5.52 6.60 15.97
N LEU A 87 5.45 6.38 14.66
CA LEU A 87 6.55 5.84 13.88
C LEU A 87 7.73 6.83 13.83
N ILE A 88 7.47 8.12 13.61
CA ILE A 88 8.47 9.18 13.64
C ILE A 88 9.19 9.19 14.99
N TYR A 89 8.44 9.20 16.09
CA TYR A 89 9.00 9.17 17.44
C TYR A 89 9.92 7.95 17.67
N GLN A 90 9.51 6.77 17.21
CA GLN A 90 10.34 5.55 17.30
C GLN A 90 11.61 5.64 16.47
N LEU A 91 11.53 6.23 15.27
CA LEU A 91 12.68 6.42 14.39
C LEU A 91 13.66 7.44 15.00
N GLU A 92 13.17 8.54 15.55
CA GLU A 92 13.98 9.58 16.20
C GLU A 92 14.59 9.11 17.52
N ALA A 93 13.98 8.16 18.23
CA ALA A 93 14.53 7.60 19.46
C ALA A 93 15.78 6.74 19.22
N ALA A 94 15.99 6.23 17.99
CA ALA A 94 17.17 5.44 17.65
C ALA A 94 18.37 6.33 17.29
N ASP A 95 19.57 5.91 17.70
CA ASP A 95 20.80 6.71 17.56
C ASP A 95 21.58 6.43 16.26
N ASP A 96 21.22 5.41 15.50
CA ASP A 96 21.97 4.87 14.36
C ASP A 96 21.20 4.89 13.01
N ARG A 97 20.25 5.82 12.86
CA ARG A 97 19.43 5.92 11.64
C ARG A 97 20.15 6.47 10.41
N ILE A 98 21.20 7.27 10.58
CA ILE A 98 22.00 7.76 9.45
C ILE A 98 23.19 6.84 9.23
N LEU A 99 23.24 6.27 8.02
CA LEU A 99 24.38 5.50 7.52
C LEU A 99 25.33 6.36 6.68
N PRO A 100 26.60 5.93 6.51
CA PRO A 100 27.54 6.58 5.60
C PRO A 100 26.95 6.77 4.21
N GLY A 101 27.12 7.97 3.63
CA GLY A 101 26.48 8.35 2.36
C GLY A 101 25.09 8.99 2.52
N GLY A 102 24.65 9.23 3.76
CA GLY A 102 23.37 9.88 4.04
C GLY A 102 22.16 8.98 3.81
N TYR A 103 22.33 7.66 3.85
CA TYR A 103 21.21 6.73 3.76
C TYR A 103 20.48 6.63 5.10
N PHE A 104 19.17 6.52 5.05
CA PHE A 104 18.33 6.37 6.22
C PHE A 104 18.05 4.88 6.47
N TYR A 105 18.32 4.39 7.68
CA TYR A 105 18.19 2.98 8.03
C TYR A 105 16.76 2.62 8.48
N LEU A 106 16.06 1.88 7.62
CA LEU A 106 14.67 1.44 7.80
C LEU A 106 14.51 -0.08 7.98
N THR A 107 15.61 -0.85 8.02
CA THR A 107 15.52 -2.31 7.83
C THR A 107 14.76 -3.03 8.94
N ASP A 108 14.96 -2.64 10.19
CA ASP A 108 14.24 -3.15 11.35
C ASP A 108 12.73 -2.86 11.24
N LEU A 109 12.36 -1.62 10.88
CA LEU A 109 10.99 -1.22 10.63
C LEU A 109 10.33 -2.07 9.53
N LEU A 110 11.04 -2.27 8.41
CA LEU A 110 10.57 -3.05 7.27
C LEU A 110 10.55 -4.57 7.53
N SER A 111 11.00 -5.00 8.71
CA SER A 111 10.92 -6.39 9.16
C SER A 111 9.88 -6.60 10.27
N ASP A 112 9.28 -5.52 10.79
CA ASP A 112 8.26 -5.58 11.83
C ASP A 112 6.85 -5.76 11.21
N PRO A 113 6.15 -6.88 11.48
CA PRO A 113 4.87 -7.16 10.85
C PRO A 113 3.74 -6.21 11.29
N ASP A 114 3.81 -5.66 12.50
CA ASP A 114 2.76 -4.76 13.00
C ASP A 114 2.92 -3.37 12.40
N GLN A 115 4.17 -2.90 12.23
CA GLN A 115 4.45 -1.67 11.51
C GLN A 115 4.08 -1.77 10.03
N LEU A 116 4.48 -2.87 9.36
CA LEU A 116 4.10 -3.12 7.98
C LEU A 116 2.57 -3.17 7.79
N ARG A 117 1.84 -3.73 8.76
CA ARG A 117 0.38 -3.75 8.76
C ARG A 117 -0.21 -2.35 8.81
N LYS A 118 0.30 -1.48 9.69
CA LYS A 118 -0.14 -0.09 9.81
C LYS A 118 0.18 0.71 8.54
N ILE A 119 1.44 0.67 8.08
CA ILE A 119 1.90 1.35 6.87
C ILE A 119 1.08 0.91 5.65
N GLY A 120 0.94 -0.40 5.47
CA GLY A 120 0.17 -0.95 4.35
C GLY A 120 -1.29 -0.54 4.38
N LYS A 121 -1.92 -0.49 5.58
CA LYS A 121 -3.31 -0.05 5.73
C LYS A 121 -3.47 1.44 5.44
N ILE A 122 -2.54 2.29 5.88
CA ILE A 122 -2.55 3.74 5.59
C ILE A 122 -2.53 3.97 4.08
N ILE A 123 -1.55 3.38 3.39
CA ILE A 123 -1.41 3.54 1.93
C ILE A 123 -2.62 2.97 1.19
N ALA A 124 -3.10 1.78 1.57
CA ALA A 124 -4.29 1.19 0.96
C ALA A 124 -5.55 2.03 1.19
N SER A 125 -5.69 2.66 2.36
CA SER A 125 -6.81 3.56 2.67
C SER A 125 -6.79 4.80 1.77
N TYR A 126 -5.62 5.39 1.56
CA TYR A 126 -5.44 6.55 0.68
C TYR A 126 -5.82 6.21 -0.77
N TYR A 127 -5.42 5.03 -1.25
CA TYR A 127 -5.66 4.59 -2.62
C TYR A 127 -6.89 3.70 -2.80
N ALA A 128 -7.79 3.63 -1.82
CA ALA A 128 -8.95 2.71 -1.83
C ALA A 128 -9.86 2.90 -3.06
N GLU A 129 -9.98 4.15 -3.53
CA GLU A 129 -10.80 4.53 -4.70
C GLU A 129 -10.00 4.65 -6.01
N SER A 130 -8.71 4.36 -6.00
CA SER A 130 -7.82 4.53 -7.17
C SER A 130 -8.16 3.63 -8.35
N LYS A 131 -8.93 2.56 -8.13
CA LYS A 131 -9.20 1.49 -9.12
C LYS A 131 -7.92 0.82 -9.64
N ALA A 132 -6.84 0.86 -8.87
CA ALA A 132 -5.63 0.12 -9.18
C ALA A 132 -5.95 -1.38 -9.33
N THR A 133 -5.35 -2.01 -10.33
CA THR A 133 -5.52 -3.44 -10.65
C THR A 133 -4.28 -4.25 -10.35
N ALA A 134 -3.15 -3.60 -10.09
CA ALA A 134 -1.92 -4.22 -9.64
C ALA A 134 -1.05 -3.23 -8.84
N ILE A 135 -0.12 -3.76 -8.07
CA ILE A 135 0.94 -2.98 -7.39
C ILE A 135 2.29 -3.32 -8.01
N MET A 136 3.15 -2.33 -8.18
CA MET A 136 4.52 -2.51 -8.64
C MET A 136 5.50 -1.95 -7.61
N THR A 137 6.56 -2.71 -7.33
CA THR A 137 7.69 -2.25 -6.52
C THR A 137 8.99 -2.82 -7.08
N ILE A 138 10.13 -2.29 -6.64
CA ILE A 138 11.45 -2.83 -6.97
C ILE A 138 12.03 -3.61 -5.79
N ALA A 139 12.73 -4.70 -6.09
CA ALA A 139 13.44 -5.44 -5.06
C ALA A 139 14.52 -4.56 -4.38
N THR A 140 14.68 -4.60 -3.05
CA THR A 140 14.08 -5.57 -2.10
C THR A 140 13.26 -4.91 -1.01
N LYS A 141 13.60 -3.68 -0.59
CA LYS A 141 13.08 -3.06 0.63
C LYS A 141 11.63 -2.60 0.53
N GLY A 142 11.15 -2.21 -0.66
CA GLY A 142 9.74 -1.87 -0.90
C GLY A 142 8.80 -3.09 -0.92
N VAL A 143 9.33 -4.31 -1.07
CA VAL A 143 8.52 -5.54 -1.24
C VAL A 143 7.57 -5.82 -0.06
N PRO A 144 8.00 -5.76 1.21
CA PRO A 144 7.09 -6.00 2.33
C PRO A 144 5.96 -4.97 2.42
N ILE A 145 6.23 -3.70 2.09
CA ILE A 145 5.19 -2.65 2.05
C ILE A 145 4.20 -2.95 0.93
N ALA A 146 4.70 -3.19 -0.28
CA ALA A 146 3.87 -3.49 -1.45
C ALA A 146 2.96 -4.70 -1.21
N GLN A 147 3.49 -5.75 -0.56
CA GLN A 147 2.71 -6.93 -0.18
C GLN A 147 1.56 -6.58 0.78
N MET A 148 1.79 -5.73 1.79
CA MET A 148 0.74 -5.34 2.73
C MET A 148 -0.33 -4.47 2.07
N VAL A 149 0.07 -3.53 1.20
CA VAL A 149 -0.88 -2.74 0.41
C VAL A 149 -1.71 -3.64 -0.51
N ALA A 150 -1.08 -4.64 -1.15
CA ALA A 150 -1.75 -5.62 -2.01
C ALA A 150 -2.79 -6.44 -1.25
N LEU A 151 -2.46 -6.86 -0.02
CA LEU A 151 -3.36 -7.59 0.84
C LEU A 151 -4.60 -6.77 1.19
N TYR A 152 -4.45 -5.49 1.54
CA TYR A 152 -5.57 -4.63 1.88
C TYR A 152 -6.44 -4.25 0.67
N LEU A 153 -5.82 -3.94 -0.48
CA LEU A 153 -6.55 -3.63 -1.72
C LEU A 153 -7.09 -4.87 -2.44
N ASN A 154 -6.64 -6.07 -2.04
CA ASN A 154 -6.98 -7.35 -2.66
C ASN A 154 -6.65 -7.42 -4.17
N ILE A 155 -5.46 -6.93 -4.55
CA ILE A 155 -4.95 -6.93 -5.93
C ILE A 155 -3.56 -7.56 -6.00
N PRO A 156 -3.14 -8.15 -7.13
CA PRO A 156 -1.82 -8.72 -7.27
C PRO A 156 -0.71 -7.65 -7.17
N PHE A 157 0.49 -8.06 -6.75
CA PHE A 157 1.67 -7.21 -6.84
C PHE A 157 2.79 -7.89 -7.63
N VAL A 158 3.62 -7.06 -8.27
CA VAL A 158 4.74 -7.49 -9.09
C VAL A 158 6.04 -6.87 -8.57
N ILE A 159 7.13 -7.62 -8.69
CA ILE A 159 8.44 -7.22 -8.22
C ILE A 159 9.35 -7.03 -9.43
N VAL A 160 9.73 -5.78 -9.66
CA VAL A 160 10.77 -5.41 -10.61
C VAL A 160 12.14 -5.77 -10.01
N ARG A 161 13.05 -6.29 -10.83
CA ARG A 161 14.39 -6.73 -10.39
C ARG A 161 15.49 -5.93 -11.04
N ARG A 162 16.67 -5.92 -10.41
CA ARG A 162 17.88 -5.29 -10.97
C ARG A 162 18.74 -6.26 -11.80
N ASP A 163 18.45 -7.54 -11.72
CA ASP A 163 19.19 -8.64 -12.35
C ASP A 163 18.25 -9.64 -13.04
N SER A 164 18.68 -10.15 -14.20
CA SER A 164 17.95 -11.17 -14.96
C SER A 164 18.08 -12.55 -14.31
N LYS A 165 16.98 -13.30 -14.20
CA LYS A 165 17.04 -14.74 -13.96
C LYS A 165 16.56 -15.51 -15.19
N VAL A 166 17.40 -16.41 -15.70
CA VAL A 166 17.12 -17.25 -16.89
C VAL A 166 15.82 -18.05 -16.74
N THR A 167 15.42 -18.35 -15.51
CA THR A 167 14.21 -19.13 -15.18
C THR A 167 12.89 -18.40 -15.43
N GLU A 168 12.91 -17.14 -15.87
CA GLU A 168 11.73 -16.27 -15.86
C GLU A 168 11.16 -15.93 -17.25
N GLY A 169 11.70 -16.55 -18.30
CA GLY A 169 11.18 -16.42 -19.66
C GLY A 169 11.43 -15.04 -20.27
N SER A 170 10.48 -14.56 -21.08
CA SER A 170 10.65 -13.28 -21.81
C SER A 170 10.51 -12.09 -20.87
N THR A 171 11.57 -11.28 -20.79
CA THR A 171 11.63 -10.08 -19.96
C THR A 171 11.59 -8.80 -20.79
N VAL A 172 11.04 -7.75 -20.18
CA VAL A 172 11.25 -6.37 -20.57
C VAL A 172 12.38 -5.83 -19.70
N SER A 173 13.32 -5.12 -20.33
CA SER A 173 14.48 -4.53 -19.68
C SER A 173 14.53 -3.05 -20.00
N ILE A 174 14.70 -2.23 -18.98
CA ILE A 174 14.97 -0.80 -19.16
C ILE A 174 16.20 -0.40 -18.36
N ASN A 175 16.86 0.65 -18.83
CA ASN A 175 17.98 1.28 -18.15
C ASN A 175 17.52 2.62 -17.59
N TYR A 176 17.92 2.94 -16.36
CA TYR A 176 17.60 4.20 -15.70
C TYR A 176 18.84 4.77 -15.02
N ALA A 177 18.91 6.09 -14.93
CA ALA A 177 19.99 6.77 -14.23
C ALA A 177 19.58 6.99 -12.77
N THR A 178 20.44 6.59 -11.84
CA THR A 178 20.28 6.95 -10.42
C THR A 178 20.89 8.33 -10.21
N LYS A 179 20.05 9.36 -9.99
CA LYS A 179 20.49 10.73 -9.72
C LYS A 179 21.48 10.77 -8.55
N GLY A 180 22.59 11.49 -8.72
CA GLY A 180 23.71 11.52 -7.76
C GLY A 180 24.81 10.49 -8.04
N THR A 181 24.67 9.65 -9.07
CA THR A 181 25.72 8.74 -9.54
C THR A 181 25.84 8.81 -11.07
N THR A 182 27.01 8.47 -11.61
CA THR A 182 27.22 8.24 -13.06
C THR A 182 26.76 6.85 -13.49
N ARG A 183 26.17 6.08 -12.58
CA ARG A 183 25.84 4.67 -12.79
C ARG A 183 24.46 4.55 -13.41
N VAL A 184 24.41 3.89 -14.55
CA VAL A 184 23.17 3.43 -15.17
C VAL A 184 22.83 2.08 -14.56
N GLU A 185 21.65 1.98 -13.97
CA GLU A 185 21.10 0.75 -13.43
C GLU A 185 20.10 0.14 -14.42
N LYS A 186 19.97 -1.19 -14.37
CA LYS A 186 19.01 -1.94 -15.15
C LYS A 186 17.85 -2.32 -14.26
N MET A 187 16.64 -2.33 -14.82
CA MET A 187 15.52 -3.01 -14.20
C MET A 187 14.77 -3.89 -15.18
N GLU A 188 14.24 -5.00 -14.68
CA GLU A 188 13.62 -6.05 -15.46
C GLU A 188 12.30 -6.51 -14.85
N LEU A 189 11.36 -6.84 -15.73
CA LEU A 189 10.08 -7.46 -15.38
C LEU A 189 9.69 -8.49 -16.44
N THR A 190 9.18 -9.64 -16.03
CA THR A 190 8.72 -10.66 -16.98
C THR A 190 7.44 -10.21 -17.66
N LYS A 191 7.29 -10.49 -18.96
CA LYS A 191 6.08 -10.11 -19.72
C LYS A 191 4.80 -10.75 -19.16
N SER A 192 4.91 -11.90 -18.49
CA SER A 192 3.79 -12.59 -17.85
C SER A 192 3.44 -12.06 -16.46
N SER A 193 4.32 -11.25 -15.83
CA SER A 193 4.10 -10.79 -14.46
C SER A 193 3.00 -9.73 -14.35
N LEU A 194 2.87 -8.87 -15.36
CA LEU A 194 1.92 -7.76 -15.35
C LEU A 194 1.03 -7.83 -16.60
N PRO A 195 -0.30 -7.95 -16.45
CA PRO A 195 -1.21 -7.88 -17.58
C PRO A 195 -1.10 -6.53 -18.32
N GLN A 196 -1.19 -6.58 -19.64
CA GLN A 196 -1.18 -5.37 -20.47
C GLN A 196 -2.38 -4.47 -20.12
N GLY A 197 -2.18 -3.16 -20.08
CA GLY A 197 -3.27 -2.22 -19.76
C GLY A 197 -3.63 -2.12 -18.27
N SER A 198 -2.80 -2.65 -17.38
CA SER A 198 -3.03 -2.56 -15.94
C SER A 198 -2.98 -1.10 -15.45
N HIS A 199 -3.78 -0.78 -14.44
CA HIS A 199 -3.69 0.48 -13.71
C HIS A 199 -2.91 0.23 -12.41
N VAL A 200 -1.69 0.75 -12.31
CA VAL A 200 -0.69 0.25 -11.37
C VAL A 200 -0.35 1.27 -10.30
N LEU A 201 -0.47 0.87 -9.03
CA LEU A 201 0.02 1.64 -7.89
C LEU A 201 1.50 1.29 -7.66
N VAL A 202 2.38 2.29 -7.70
CA VAL A 202 3.81 2.11 -7.48
C VAL A 202 4.15 2.34 -6.01
N ILE A 203 4.87 1.40 -5.40
CA ILE A 203 5.25 1.44 -3.99
C ILE A 203 6.77 1.35 -3.85
N ASP A 204 7.38 2.24 -3.06
CA ASP A 204 8.82 2.20 -2.76
C ASP A 204 9.09 2.52 -1.28
N ASP A 205 10.25 2.12 -0.76
CA ASP A 205 10.60 2.41 0.64
C ASP A 205 11.14 3.83 0.83
N PHE A 206 11.98 4.32 -0.09
CA PHE A 206 12.65 5.61 0.08
C PHE A 206 12.81 6.38 -1.23
N LEU A 207 12.11 7.50 -1.35
CA LEU A 207 12.27 8.43 -2.47
C LEU A 207 13.47 9.35 -2.25
N ASN A 208 14.57 9.04 -2.93
CA ASN A 208 15.69 9.96 -3.07
C ASN A 208 15.55 10.83 -4.34
N GLY A 209 16.46 10.73 -5.31
CA GLY A 209 16.40 11.53 -6.54
C GLY A 209 15.39 11.08 -7.62
N GLY A 210 14.40 10.23 -7.29
CA GLY A 210 13.31 9.85 -8.19
C GLY A 210 13.65 8.86 -9.33
N GLY A 211 14.92 8.65 -9.67
CA GLY A 211 15.32 7.82 -10.81
C GLY A 211 14.73 6.40 -10.85
N THR A 212 14.62 5.73 -9.69
CA THR A 212 13.98 4.41 -9.57
C THR A 212 12.51 4.46 -10.01
N ILE A 213 11.76 5.46 -9.55
CA ILE A 213 10.33 5.62 -9.85
C ILE A 213 10.15 6.04 -11.31
N THR A 214 11.00 6.93 -11.84
CA THR A 214 11.04 7.26 -13.28
C THR A 214 11.26 6.01 -14.12
N GLY A 215 12.17 5.13 -13.68
CA GLY A 215 12.37 3.82 -14.28
C GLY A 215 11.11 2.96 -14.23
N MET A 216 10.50 2.77 -13.06
CA MET A 216 9.24 2.01 -12.94
C MET A 216 8.11 2.56 -13.82
N ASN A 217 7.97 3.89 -13.91
CA ASN A 217 7.00 4.53 -14.83
C ASN A 217 7.32 4.25 -16.30
N SER A 218 8.61 4.19 -16.66
CA SER A 218 9.03 3.79 -18.00
C SER A 218 8.73 2.30 -18.26
N MET A 219 8.90 1.44 -17.25
CA MET A 219 8.51 0.03 -17.33
C MET A 219 7.01 -0.11 -17.58
N LEU A 220 6.16 0.67 -16.91
CA LEU A 220 4.71 0.63 -17.14
C LEU A 220 4.33 0.92 -18.60
N LYS A 221 5.03 1.85 -19.25
CA LYS A 221 4.81 2.19 -20.68
C LYS A 221 5.07 1.00 -21.59
N GLU A 222 6.09 0.19 -21.32
CA GLU A 222 6.40 -1.03 -22.09
C GLU A 222 5.28 -2.10 -22.00
N PHE A 223 4.47 -2.05 -20.93
CA PHE A 223 3.31 -2.92 -20.73
C PHE A 223 1.98 -2.25 -21.17
N ASN A 224 2.04 -1.07 -21.80
CA ASN A 224 0.86 -0.23 -22.09
C ASN A 224 -0.03 0.00 -20.84
N SER A 225 0.59 -0.01 -19.66
CA SER A 225 -0.06 0.17 -18.37
C SER A 225 0.02 1.63 -17.94
N THR A 226 -0.88 2.03 -17.04
CA THR A 226 -0.96 3.41 -16.53
C THR A 226 -0.59 3.45 -15.05
N CYS A 227 -0.10 4.58 -14.57
CA CYS A 227 0.19 4.80 -13.15
C CYS A 227 -1.10 5.27 -12.43
N ALA A 228 -1.54 4.51 -11.44
CA ALA A 228 -2.68 4.86 -10.56
C ALA A 228 -2.29 5.82 -9.44
N GLY A 229 -1.00 5.85 -9.12
CA GLY A 229 -0.43 6.63 -8.04
C GLY A 229 0.93 6.09 -7.64
N ILE A 230 1.65 6.86 -6.85
CA ILE A 230 2.95 6.50 -6.30
C ILE A 230 2.89 6.76 -4.80
N ALA A 231 3.27 5.76 -3.99
CA ALA A 231 3.39 5.92 -2.55
C ALA A 231 4.77 5.48 -2.07
N VAL A 232 5.38 6.27 -1.21
CA VAL A 232 6.67 5.96 -0.59
C VAL A 232 6.58 6.08 0.92
N LEU A 233 7.30 5.21 1.63
CA LEU A 233 7.34 5.30 3.09
C LEU A 233 8.05 6.59 3.53
N CYS A 234 9.26 6.83 3.00
CA CYS A 234 10.02 8.04 3.29
C CYS A 234 10.36 8.80 2.00
N GLU A 235 10.32 10.12 2.06
CA GLU A 235 10.96 11.00 1.09
C GLU A 235 12.11 11.78 1.75
N SER A 236 12.96 12.42 0.96
CA SER A 236 13.98 13.32 1.51
C SER A 236 13.87 14.72 0.90
N ASP A 237 14.27 15.73 1.66
CA ASP A 237 14.11 17.13 1.25
C ASP A 237 15.40 17.68 0.62
N THR A 238 15.85 17.11 -0.51
CA THR A 238 17.07 17.64 -1.18
C THR A 238 16.71 18.72 -2.20
N PRO A 239 17.31 19.91 -2.14
CA PRO A 239 16.89 21.10 -2.89
C PRO A 239 17.01 21.01 -4.43
N ASP A 240 17.74 20.03 -4.98
CA ASP A 240 17.94 19.86 -6.43
C ASP A 240 17.13 18.69 -7.03
N ARG A 241 15.99 18.37 -6.44
CA ARG A 241 15.08 17.32 -6.96
C ARG A 241 14.22 17.86 -8.09
N GLU A 242 14.57 17.51 -9.33
CA GLU A 242 13.59 17.51 -10.42
C GLU A 242 12.80 16.20 -10.36
N ILE A 243 11.63 16.23 -9.74
CA ILE A 243 10.64 15.15 -9.77
C ILE A 243 9.51 15.62 -10.69
N ASP A 244 9.25 14.88 -11.77
CA ASP A 244 8.28 15.20 -12.82
C ASP A 244 6.99 14.35 -12.71
N PHE A 245 6.76 13.75 -11.55
CA PHE A 245 5.61 12.90 -11.26
C PHE A 245 5.03 13.22 -9.88
N GLU A 246 3.72 13.05 -9.74
CA GLU A 246 3.04 13.15 -8.45
C GLU A 246 3.29 11.88 -7.62
N TYR A 247 3.49 12.06 -6.32
CA TYR A 247 3.70 10.96 -5.38
C TYR A 247 3.21 11.35 -3.99
N GLU A 248 3.00 10.33 -3.18
CA GLU A 248 2.66 10.50 -1.77
C GLU A 248 3.72 9.89 -0.86
N SER A 249 4.11 10.62 0.18
CA SER A 249 5.02 10.16 1.21
C SER A 249 4.32 10.07 2.57
N LEU A 250 4.69 9.09 3.39
CA LEU A 250 4.24 9.04 4.79
C LEU A 250 5.12 9.91 5.68
N ILE A 251 6.45 9.86 5.48
CA ILE A 251 7.43 10.59 6.29
C ILE A 251 8.32 11.42 5.38
N LYS A 252 8.51 12.69 5.72
CA LYS A 252 9.50 13.56 5.12
C LYS A 252 10.76 13.59 5.98
N VAL A 253 11.90 13.27 5.37
CA VAL A 253 13.23 13.32 6.01
C VAL A 253 13.95 14.59 5.57
N GLN A 254 14.02 15.58 6.46
CA GLN A 254 14.82 16.79 6.24
C GLN A 254 16.22 16.57 6.79
N LYS A 255 17.24 16.72 5.94
CA LYS A 255 18.64 16.57 6.35
C LYS A 255 19.24 17.95 6.57
N ASP A 256 19.61 18.25 7.80
CA ASP A 256 20.27 19.50 8.15
C ASP A 256 21.37 19.22 9.20
N PRO A 257 22.63 19.60 8.94
CA PRO A 257 23.72 19.46 9.91
C PRO A 257 23.48 20.21 11.24
N SER A 258 22.58 21.19 11.27
CA SER A 258 22.21 21.93 12.48
C SER A 258 21.32 21.12 13.43
N PHE A 259 20.63 20.09 12.94
CA PHE A 259 19.85 19.21 13.80
C PHE A 259 20.77 18.34 14.67
N ALA A 260 20.36 18.07 15.91
CA ALA A 260 21.16 17.30 16.86
C ALA A 260 21.55 15.91 16.33
N LYS A 261 20.66 15.28 15.53
CA LYS A 261 20.90 13.99 14.87
C LYS A 261 21.28 14.10 13.39
N GLY A 262 21.42 15.32 12.86
CA GLY A 262 21.67 15.60 11.44
C GLY A 262 20.45 15.45 10.53
N PHE A 263 19.27 15.18 11.09
CA PHE A 263 17.99 15.11 10.40
C PHE A 263 16.82 15.48 11.31
N GLU A 264 15.69 15.79 10.70
CA GLU A 264 14.37 15.95 11.31
C GLU A 264 13.36 15.14 10.50
N LEU A 265 12.41 14.49 11.18
CA LEU A 265 11.33 13.74 10.54
C LEU A 265 10.01 14.47 10.74
N THR A 266 9.25 14.61 9.66
CA THR A 266 7.93 15.24 9.69
C THR A 266 6.93 14.41 8.89
N LEU A 267 5.64 14.71 9.03
CA LEU A 267 4.59 14.13 8.19
C LEU A 267 4.87 14.41 6.71
N GLY A 268 4.69 13.38 5.89
CA GLY A 268 4.87 13.45 4.44
C GLY A 268 3.71 14.15 3.71
N THR A 269 3.75 14.11 2.39
CA THR A 269 2.77 14.79 1.53
C THR A 269 1.36 14.23 1.69
N MET A 270 1.21 12.96 2.05
CA MET A 270 -0.08 12.28 2.19
C MET A 270 -1.02 12.94 3.21
N PHE A 271 -0.46 13.74 4.13
CA PHE A 271 -1.19 14.39 5.21
C PHE A 271 -1.34 15.90 5.05
N LYS A 272 -0.75 16.48 4.00
CA LYS A 272 -0.93 17.90 3.69
C LYS A 272 -2.36 18.16 3.22
N ASP A 273 -2.84 19.38 3.44
CA ASP A 273 -4.18 19.83 3.03
C ASP A 273 -4.20 20.36 1.59
#